data_AF-A0A377ZVH3-F1
#
_entry.id   AF-A0A377ZVH3-F1
#
_cell.length_a   1.000
_cell.length_b   1.000
_cell.length_c   1.000
_cell.angle_alpha   90.00
_cell.angle_beta   90.00
_cell.angle_gamma   90.00
#
_symmetry.space_group_name_H-M   'P 1'
#
loop_
_entity.id
_entity.type
_entity.pdbx_description
1 polymer ?
#
loop_
_entity_poly.entity_id
_entity_poly.type
_entity_poly.pdbx_seq_one_letter_code
_entity_poly.pdbx_strand_id
1 'polypeptide(L)'
;MPVINLFPLESDPLTINSLQTEYPLRPMRVQDGHTEIYTVDSVISSHQQVYAPFSSFRHKGGMMRHDAADYYYHTRVRRGPSGLYNTWLIVGGEAFDNHTVPEDESLSLTSPEPTASCRVARCRAPCSIR
;
A
#
# COMPACT_ATOMS: atom_id res chain seq x y z
N MET A 1 1.85 13.88 25.96
CA MET A 1 1.38 13.37 24.66
C MET A 1 2.36 12.29 24.19
N PRO A 2 1.91 11.09 23.77
CA PRO A 2 2.82 10.09 23.20
C PRO A 2 3.37 10.59 21.85
N VAL A 3 4.65 10.37 21.60
CA VAL A 3 5.31 10.69 20.31
C VAL A 3 5.48 9.38 19.54
N ILE A 4 5.15 9.40 18.25
CA ILE A 4 5.39 8.30 17.30
C ILE A 4 6.34 8.78 16.21
N ASN A 5 7.31 7.95 15.84
CA ASN A 5 8.30 8.27 14.81
C ASN A 5 7.79 7.80 13.44
N LEU A 6 7.25 8.71 12.63
CA LEU A 6 6.78 8.43 11.28
C LEU A 6 7.72 9.11 10.28
N PHE A 7 8.22 8.34 9.31
CA PHE A 7 9.05 8.85 8.23
C PHE A 7 8.56 8.34 6.87
N PRO A 8 8.77 9.11 5.79
CA PRO A 8 8.51 8.64 4.45
C PRO A 8 9.44 7.47 4.10
N LEU A 9 8.90 6.42 3.46
CA LEU A 9 9.66 5.30 2.91
C LEU A 9 9.02 4.81 1.61
N GLU A 10 9.85 4.25 0.73
CA GLU A 10 9.42 3.55 -0.49
C GLU A 10 9.31 2.04 -0.23
N SER A 11 8.54 1.34 -1.06
CA SER A 11 8.53 -0.13 -1.05
C SER A 11 9.39 -0.69 -2.17
N ASP A 12 9.78 -1.96 -2.02
CA ASP A 12 10.24 -2.73 -3.17
C ASP A 12 9.14 -2.69 -4.27
N PRO A 13 9.51 -2.56 -5.56
CA PRO A 13 8.55 -2.62 -6.65
C PRO A 13 7.87 -3.99 -6.68
N LEU A 14 6.57 -3.98 -6.95
CA LEU A 14 5.71 -5.15 -6.93
C LEU A 14 5.16 -5.42 -8.32
N THR A 15 5.55 -6.53 -8.95
CA THR A 15 4.92 -6.99 -10.19
C THR A 15 3.52 -7.55 -9.90
N ILE A 16 2.52 -7.08 -10.63
CA ILE A 16 1.12 -7.49 -10.49
C ILE A 16 0.62 -8.21 -11.74
N ASN A 17 -0.52 -8.87 -11.63
CA ASN A 17 -1.24 -9.47 -12.74
C ASN A 17 -2.75 -9.37 -12.50
N SER A 18 -3.56 -9.62 -13.51
CA SER A 18 -5.02 -9.53 -13.39
C SER A 18 -5.67 -10.68 -12.62
N LEU A 19 -4.94 -11.77 -12.31
CA LEU A 19 -5.49 -12.98 -11.69
C LEU A 19 -5.43 -12.93 -10.16
N GLN A 20 -4.49 -12.16 -9.62
CA GLN A 20 -4.27 -12.00 -8.20
C GLN A 20 -4.60 -10.57 -7.80
N THR A 21 -5.29 -10.41 -6.67
CA THR A 21 -5.70 -9.09 -6.19
C THR A 21 -4.99 -8.68 -4.92
N GLU A 22 -4.34 -9.61 -4.20
CA GLU A 22 -3.73 -9.35 -2.89
C GLU A 22 -2.22 -9.62 -2.93
N TYR A 23 -1.41 -8.64 -2.54
CA TYR A 23 0.05 -8.66 -2.64
C TYR A 23 0.73 -8.20 -1.35
N PRO A 24 1.80 -8.86 -0.90
CA PRO A 24 2.50 -8.46 0.31
C PRO A 24 3.36 -7.21 0.06
N LEU A 25 3.18 -6.18 0.87
CA LEU A 25 4.06 -5.01 0.85
C LEU A 25 5.28 -5.22 1.73
N ARG A 26 6.45 -4.89 1.18
CA ARG A 26 7.72 -4.91 1.89
C ARG A 26 8.32 -3.52 1.87
N PRO A 27 8.63 -2.94 3.05
CA PRO A 27 9.37 -1.70 3.10
C PRO A 27 10.75 -1.92 2.46
N MET A 28 11.21 -0.98 1.64
CA MET A 28 12.55 -1.04 1.07
C MET A 28 13.57 -1.11 2.20
N ARG A 29 14.52 -2.05 2.11
CA ARG A 29 15.41 -2.52 3.19
C ARG A 29 15.94 -1.40 4.09
N VAL A 30 15.29 -1.20 5.24
CA VAL A 30 15.88 -0.57 6.43
C VAL A 30 16.50 -1.69 7.27
N GLN A 31 17.78 -1.59 7.58
CA GLN A 31 18.62 -2.68 8.12
C GLN A 31 18.23 -3.17 9.53
N ASP A 32 17.24 -2.56 10.18
CA ASP A 32 17.08 -2.68 11.64
C ASP A 32 15.95 -3.61 12.10
N GLY A 33 15.17 -4.23 11.20
CA GLY A 33 14.13 -5.22 11.56
C GLY A 33 13.02 -4.70 12.50
N HIS A 34 12.94 -3.38 12.70
CA HIS A 34 12.02 -2.70 13.62
C HIS A 34 11.08 -1.74 12.90
N THR A 35 10.90 -1.96 11.60
CA THR A 35 10.23 -1.04 10.68
C THR A 35 8.93 -1.66 10.17
N GLU A 36 7.81 -0.98 10.36
CA GLU A 36 6.48 -1.43 9.96
C GLU A 36 5.78 -0.36 9.12
N ILE A 37 5.02 -0.77 8.11
CA ILE A 37 4.19 0.13 7.30
C ILE A 37 2.97 0.56 8.12
N TYR A 38 2.79 1.87 8.29
CA TYR A 38 1.65 2.43 9.02
C TYR A 38 0.50 2.79 8.07
N THR A 39 0.81 3.55 7.01
CA THR A 39 -0.14 3.93 5.95
C THR A 39 0.52 3.90 4.58
N VAL A 40 -0.31 3.75 3.56
CA VAL A 40 0.06 3.89 2.15
C VAL A 40 -0.61 5.15 1.61
N ASP A 41 0.17 6.19 1.32
CA ASP A 41 -0.38 7.48 0.91
C ASP A 41 -0.72 7.51 -0.60
N SER A 42 0.05 6.82 -1.45
CA SER A 42 -0.19 6.70 -2.90
C SER A 42 0.37 5.40 -3.50
N VAL A 43 -0.23 4.94 -4.59
CA VAL A 43 0.19 3.77 -5.37
C VAL A 43 0.20 4.16 -6.85
N ILE A 44 1.33 3.97 -7.53
CA ILE A 44 1.53 4.35 -8.93
C ILE A 44 2.11 3.18 -9.72
N SER A 45 1.53 2.93 -10.89
CA SER A 45 2.02 1.94 -11.86
C SER A 45 3.27 2.40 -12.59
N SER A 46 4.06 1.46 -13.12
CA SER A 46 5.12 1.72 -14.09
C SER A 46 4.62 2.45 -15.34
N HIS A 47 3.33 2.31 -15.66
CA HIS A 47 2.65 3.03 -16.74
C HIS A 47 2.10 4.41 -16.32
N GLN A 48 2.52 4.94 -15.17
CA GLN A 48 2.07 6.23 -14.61
C GLN A 48 0.57 6.30 -14.30
N GLN A 49 -0.10 5.16 -14.22
CA GLN A 49 -1.48 5.08 -13.75
C GLN A 49 -1.52 5.22 -12.22
N VAL A 50 -2.37 6.11 -11.74
CA VAL A 50 -2.55 6.37 -10.30
C VAL A 50 -3.74 5.56 -9.80
N TYR A 51 -3.53 4.78 -8.74
CA TYR A 51 -4.58 3.99 -8.13
C TYR A 51 -5.35 4.84 -7.13
N ALA A 52 -6.68 4.85 -7.21
CA ALA A 52 -7.52 5.55 -6.25
C ALA A 52 -7.64 4.74 -4.93
N PRO A 53 -7.51 5.37 -3.75
CA PRO A 53 -7.76 4.67 -2.50
C PRO A 53 -9.24 4.31 -2.39
N PHE A 54 -9.55 3.08 -1.98
CA PHE A 54 -10.93 2.61 -1.84
C PHE A 54 -11.78 3.49 -0.92
N SER A 55 -11.15 4.09 0.10
CA SER A 55 -11.79 5.04 1.02
C SER A 55 -12.25 6.35 0.37
N SER A 56 -11.76 6.69 -0.83
CA SER A 56 -12.20 7.88 -1.57
C SER A 56 -13.54 7.71 -2.27
N PHE A 57 -14.01 6.47 -2.45
CA PHE A 57 -15.28 6.21 -3.12
C PHE A 57 -16.46 6.70 -2.27
N ARG A 58 -17.16 7.72 -2.78
CA ARG A 58 -18.37 8.25 -2.14
C ARG A 58 -19.58 7.41 -2.53
N HIS A 59 -20.22 6.82 -1.54
CA HIS A 59 -21.48 6.12 -1.71
C HIS A 59 -22.63 7.10 -1.94
N LYS A 60 -23.17 7.18 -3.17
CA LYS A 60 -24.55 7.62 -3.39
C LYS A 60 -25.46 6.38 -3.42
N GLY A 61 -25.89 5.90 -2.25
CA GLY A 61 -27.04 4.98 -2.19
C GLY A 61 -26.82 3.50 -2.53
N GLY A 62 -25.60 2.97 -2.49
CA GLY A 62 -25.37 1.52 -2.37
C GLY A 62 -25.10 0.72 -3.66
N MET A 63 -25.00 1.35 -4.83
CA MET A 63 -24.52 0.68 -6.05
C MET A 63 -23.12 1.17 -6.43
N MET A 64 -22.11 0.39 -6.07
CA MET A 64 -20.69 0.72 -6.28
C MET A 64 -20.21 0.57 -7.74
N ARG A 65 -21.01 -0.05 -8.60
CA ARG A 65 -20.55 -0.56 -9.90
C ARG A 65 -20.32 0.50 -10.98
N HIS A 66 -20.90 1.70 -10.86
CA HIS A 66 -20.85 2.70 -11.94
C HIS A 66 -19.87 3.85 -11.69
N ASP A 67 -19.42 4.04 -10.44
CA ASP A 67 -18.49 5.13 -10.05
C ASP A 67 -17.12 4.58 -9.59
N ALA A 68 -16.87 3.27 -9.75
CA ALA A 68 -15.60 2.67 -9.37
C ALA A 68 -14.50 3.12 -10.35
N ALA A 69 -13.34 3.51 -9.82
CA ALA A 69 -12.19 3.86 -10.65
C ALA A 69 -11.68 2.63 -11.41
N ASP A 70 -11.10 2.87 -12.60
CA ASP A 70 -10.43 1.85 -13.42
C ASP A 70 -9.39 1.05 -12.61
N TYR A 71 -8.70 1.75 -11.71
CA TYR A 71 -7.68 1.23 -10.81
C TYR A 71 -7.89 1.75 -9.39
N TYR A 72 -8.02 0.84 -8.43
CA TYR A 72 -8.15 1.18 -7.02
C TYR A 72 -7.30 0.29 -6.13
N TYR A 73 -6.98 0.80 -4.95
CA TYR A 73 -6.27 0.05 -3.94
C TYR A 73 -6.90 0.14 -2.55
N HIS A 74 -6.71 -0.89 -1.74
CA HIS A 74 -6.89 -0.81 -0.29
C HIS A 74 -5.83 -1.64 0.42
N THR A 75 -5.56 -1.31 1.67
CA THR A 75 -4.53 -2.00 2.46
C THR A 75 -5.17 -2.85 3.56
N ARG A 76 -4.62 -4.02 3.80
CA ARG A 76 -4.93 -4.85 4.98
C ARG A 76 -3.68 -5.06 5.82
N VAL A 77 -3.84 -4.95 7.12
CA VAL A 77 -2.77 -5.16 8.09
C VAL A 77 -3.07 -6.40 8.92
N ARG A 78 -2.09 -7.29 9.06
CA ARG A 78 -2.18 -8.52 9.86
C ARG A 78 -0.94 -8.67 10.73
N ARG A 79 -1.11 -9.13 11.97
CA ARG A 79 0.03 -9.40 12.84
C ARG A 79 0.74 -10.68 12.39
N GLY A 80 2.04 -10.59 12.15
CA GLY A 80 2.91 -11.70 11.77
C GLY A 80 3.47 -12.47 12.98
N PRO A 81 4.13 -13.62 12.74
CA PRO A 81 4.69 -14.48 13.79
C PRO A 81 5.80 -13.81 14.63
N SER A 82 6.53 -12.87 14.05
CA SER A 82 7.56 -12.06 14.74
C SER A 82 6.98 -11.04 15.72
N GLY A 83 5.65 -10.90 15.75
CA GLY A 83 4.96 -9.84 16.47
C GLY A 83 4.89 -8.51 15.71
N LEU A 84 5.55 -8.41 14.55
CA LEU A 84 5.46 -7.26 13.65
C LEU A 84 4.19 -7.30 12.79
N TYR A 85 3.76 -6.16 12.25
CA TYR A 85 2.65 -6.08 11.31
C TYR A 85 3.09 -6.29 9.86
N ASN A 86 2.43 -7.24 9.20
CA ASN A 86 2.51 -7.45 7.76
C ASN A 86 1.39 -6.66 7.08
N THR A 87 1.75 -5.91 6.04
CA THR A 87 0.78 -5.14 5.24
C THR A 87 0.62 -5.80 3.89
N TRP A 88 -0.62 -5.91 3.43
CA TRP A 88 -1.01 -6.41 2.13
C TRP A 88 -1.67 -5.28 1.36
N LEU A 89 -1.20 -5.06 0.13
CA LEU A 89 -1.83 -4.20 -0.86
C LEU A 89 -2.85 -5.03 -1.62
N ILE A 90 -4.08 -4.54 -1.69
CA ILE A 90 -5.12 -5.16 -2.49
C ILE A 90 -5.50 -4.20 -3.59
N VAL A 91 -5.45 -4.69 -4.81
CA VAL A 91 -5.73 -3.94 -6.04
C VAL A 91 -6.96 -4.50 -6.72
N GLY A 92 -7.64 -3.65 -7.47
CA GLY A 92 -8.81 -4.00 -8.26
C GLY A 92 -9.28 -2.82 -9.08
N GLY A 93 -10.45 -2.97 -9.69
CA GLY A 93 -11.04 -1.98 -10.57
C GLY A 93 -11.53 -2.63 -11.85
N GLU A 94 -12.15 -1.83 -12.72
CA GLU A 94 -12.68 -2.33 -13.99
C GLU A 94 -11.58 -2.94 -14.87
N ALA A 95 -10.36 -2.43 -14.80
CA ALA A 95 -9.24 -2.97 -15.57
C ALA A 95 -8.88 -4.41 -15.15
N PHE A 96 -8.98 -4.72 -13.85
CA PHE A 96 -8.75 -6.06 -13.30
C PHE A 96 -9.90 -7.01 -13.66
N ASP A 97 -11.14 -6.55 -13.54
CA ASP A 97 -12.34 -7.35 -13.86
C ASP A 97 -12.39 -7.73 -15.35
N ASN A 98 -11.95 -6.82 -16.24
CA ASN A 98 -11.90 -7.05 -17.68
C ASN A 98 -10.58 -7.71 -18.15
N HIS A 99 -9.67 -8.06 -17.25
CA HIS A 99 -8.35 -8.62 -17.57
C HIS A 99 -7.54 -7.78 -18.59
N THR A 100 -7.61 -6.45 -18.46
CA THR A 100 -6.92 -5.48 -19.34
C THR A 100 -5.63 -4.92 -18.75
N VAL A 101 -5.29 -5.34 -17.52
CA VAL A 101 -4.02 -5.05 -16.83
C VAL A 101 -2.85 -5.65 -17.64
N PRO A 102 -1.83 -4.87 -18.02
CA PRO A 102 -0.64 -5.37 -18.68
C PRO A 102 0.09 -6.47 -17.87
N GLU A 103 0.64 -7.48 -18.54
CA GLU A 103 1.36 -8.58 -17.88
C GLU A 103 2.67 -8.14 -17.18
N ASP A 104 3.30 -7.08 -17.69
CA ASP A 104 4.53 -6.50 -17.13
C ASP A 104 4.26 -5.30 -16.20
N GLU A 105 3.03 -5.18 -15.70
CA GLU A 105 2.69 -4.07 -14.81
C GLU A 105 3.40 -4.22 -13.46
N SER A 106 4.13 -3.17 -13.07
CA SER A 106 4.76 -3.09 -11.76
C SER A 106 4.25 -1.88 -11.00
N LEU A 107 3.92 -2.09 -9.74
CA LEU A 107 3.51 -1.05 -8.82
C LEU A 107 4.69 -0.58 -8.02
N SER A 108 4.83 0.73 -7.96
CA SER A 108 5.78 1.39 -7.09
C SER A 108 5.01 2.27 -6.10
N LEU A 109 5.37 2.17 -4.83
CA LEU A 109 4.94 3.13 -3.81
C LEU A 109 5.95 4.27 -3.83
N THR A 110 6.05 4.93 -4.98
CA THR A 110 6.91 6.09 -5.18
C THR A 110 6.04 7.33 -5.29
N SER A 111 6.65 8.47 -5.03
CA SER A 111 6.07 9.76 -5.39
C SER A 111 6.98 10.47 -6.38
N PRO A 112 6.44 11.03 -7.45
CA PRO A 112 7.18 11.96 -8.31
C PRO A 112 7.38 13.36 -7.69
N GLU A 113 6.83 13.66 -6.50
CA GLU A 113 6.94 14.98 -5.82
C GLU A 113 7.18 14.88 -4.29
N PRO A 114 7.71 15.93 -3.62
CA PRO A 114 8.19 15.87 -2.23
C PRO A 114 7.13 15.65 -1.12
N THR A 115 5.91 15.17 -1.43
CA THR A 115 4.84 15.05 -0.42
C THR A 115 4.01 13.75 -0.44
N ALA A 116 4.30 12.77 -1.30
CA ALA A 116 3.61 11.47 -1.22
C ALA A 116 4.62 10.35 -0.89
N SER A 117 4.27 9.48 0.06
CA SER A 117 5.18 8.44 0.56
C SER A 117 4.38 7.45 1.40
N CYS A 118 4.78 6.17 1.47
CA CYS A 118 4.32 5.37 2.60
C CYS A 118 4.90 5.96 3.88
N ARG A 119 4.05 6.34 4.85
CA ARG A 119 4.54 6.66 6.18
C ARG A 119 4.87 5.36 6.90
N VAL A 120 6.15 5.16 7.16
CA VAL A 120 6.69 3.99 7.82
C VAL A 120 7.28 4.35 9.18
N ALA A 121 7.26 3.33 10.06
CA ALA A 121 7.80 3.20 11.42
C ALA A 121 6.95 3.77 12.57
N ARG A 122 7.51 3.85 13.76
CA ARG A 122 7.31 3.03 14.96
C ARG A 122 8.38 1.96 15.05
N CYS A 123 9.62 2.45 15.18
CA CYS A 123 10.65 1.69 15.87
C CYS A 123 10.11 1.37 17.27
N ARG A 124 9.90 0.09 17.59
CA ARG A 124 9.88 -0.31 18.99
C ARG A 124 11.28 -0.01 19.51
N ALA A 125 11.43 1.07 20.29
CA ALA A 125 12.62 1.21 21.12
C ALA A 125 12.78 -0.08 21.94
N PRO A 126 14.01 -0.56 22.18
CA PRO A 126 14.22 -1.60 23.18
C PRO A 126 13.69 -1.04 24.50
N CYS A 127 12.57 -1.57 24.97
CA CYS A 127 12.07 -1.27 26.30
C CYS A 127 13.02 -2.00 27.26
N SER A 128 14.11 -1.34 27.65
CA SER A 128 14.90 -1.75 28.80
C SER A 128 14.04 -1.47 30.02
N ILE A 129 13.23 -2.47 30.39
CA ILE A 129 12.66 -2.55 31.73
C ILE A 129 13.84 -2.90 32.62
N ARG A 130 14.29 -1.92 33.41
CA ARG A 130 15.19 -2.12 34.54
C ARG A 130 14.36 -2.46 35.77
#